data_AF-A0A8I7BFQ4-F1
#
_entry.id   AF-A0A8I7BFQ4-F1
#
_cell.length_a   1.000
_cell.length_b   1.000
_cell.length_c   1.000
_cell.angle_alpha   90.00
_cell.angle_beta   90.00
_cell.angle_gamma   90.00
#
_symmetry.space_group_name_H-M   'P 1'
#
loop_
_entity.id
_entity.type
_entity.pdbx_description
1 polymer ?
#
loop_
_entity_poly.entity_id
_entity_poly.type
_entity_poly.pdbx_seq_one_letter_code
_entity_poly.pdbx_strand_id
1 'polypeptide(L)'
;MRSSTALMVAASLLLLLVSLAAADIQIPYRERSEEETRKVFVEWKAKYGKTYNSIGEEERRYATFKNTLRNIDQHNAAGIPSYRLRWQLNNFSDHTHGEGSGGFRSCYLPAPLDGDWTSTKGALIAYMLFVSSFIVLIACCKLHA
;
A
#
# COMPACT_ATOMS: atom_id res chain seq x y z
N MET A 1 29.38 -28.94 21.04
CA MET A 1 29.91 -27.79 20.28
C MET A 1 29.62 -27.86 18.78
N ARG A 2 30.04 -28.91 18.03
CA ARG A 2 29.78 -29.01 16.56
C ARG A 2 28.30 -29.12 16.14
N SER A 3 27.47 -29.78 16.95
CA SER A 3 26.01 -29.87 16.70
C SER A 3 25.31 -28.52 16.93
N SER A 4 25.73 -27.77 17.96
CA SER A 4 25.22 -26.43 18.28
C SER A 4 25.54 -25.40 17.19
N THR A 5 26.74 -25.46 16.59
CA THR A 5 27.10 -24.59 15.45
C THR A 5 26.28 -24.92 14.20
N ALA A 6 26.00 -26.21 13.94
CA ALA A 6 25.16 -26.62 12.81
C ALA A 6 23.70 -26.13 12.96
N LEU A 7 23.15 -26.20 14.18
CA LEU A 7 21.80 -25.69 14.48
C LEU A 7 21.71 -24.16 14.33
N MET A 8 22.73 -23.43 14.79
CA MET A 8 22.79 -21.97 14.64
C MET A 8 22.86 -21.54 13.16
N VAL A 9 23.64 -22.26 12.35
CA VAL A 9 23.72 -22.00 10.90
C VAL A 9 22.39 -22.32 10.22
N ALA A 10 21.75 -23.43 10.56
CA ALA A 10 20.43 -23.79 10.01
C ALA A 10 19.34 -22.77 10.38
N ALA A 11 19.32 -22.30 11.64
CA ALA A 11 18.39 -21.26 12.09
C ALA A 11 18.64 -19.91 11.39
N SER A 12 19.91 -19.53 11.23
CA SER A 12 20.30 -18.30 10.53
C SER A 12 19.91 -18.37 9.05
N LEU A 13 20.09 -19.53 8.41
CA LEU A 13 19.69 -19.76 7.02
C LEU A 13 18.16 -19.70 6.87
N LEU A 14 17.41 -20.29 7.80
CA LEU A 14 15.95 -20.20 7.82
C LEU A 14 15.46 -18.75 7.98
N LEU A 15 16.07 -17.96 8.86
CA LEU A 15 15.75 -16.54 9.03
C LEU A 15 16.07 -15.73 7.76
N LEU A 16 17.18 -16.04 7.09
CA LEU A 16 17.56 -15.41 5.83
C LEU A 16 16.56 -15.75 4.72
N LEU A 17 16.15 -17.01 4.61
CA LEU A 17 15.17 -17.49 3.64
C LEU A 17 13.79 -16.87 3.86
N VAL A 18 13.34 -16.73 5.11
CA VAL A 18 12.08 -16.05 5.46
C VAL A 18 12.14 -14.55 5.11
N SER A 19 13.28 -13.89 5.37
CA SER A 19 13.48 -12.47 5.03
C SER A 19 13.50 -12.24 3.51
N LEU A 20 14.08 -13.17 2.75
CA LEU A 20 14.11 -13.12 1.29
C LEU A 20 12.72 -13.37 0.68
N ALA A 21 11.93 -14.28 1.25
CA ALA A 21 10.54 -14.52 0.83
C ALA A 21 9.61 -13.33 1.18
N ALA A 22 9.91 -12.57 2.23
CA ALA A 22 9.15 -11.38 2.60
C ALA A 22 9.42 -10.18 1.66
N ALA A 23 10.56 -10.15 0.97
CA ALA A 23 10.90 -9.09 0.02
C ALA A 23 10.04 -9.11 -1.26
N ASP A 24 9.47 -10.27 -1.59
CA ASP A 24 8.65 -10.49 -2.79
C ASP A 24 7.13 -10.54 -2.51
N ILE A 25 6.67 -10.13 -1.32
CA ILE A 25 5.25 -9.98 -1.06
C ILE A 25 4.74 -8.71 -1.76
N GLN A 26 4.65 -8.77 -3.09
CA GLN A 26 3.73 -7.93 -3.84
C GLN A 26 2.32 -8.32 -3.37
N ILE A 27 1.71 -7.48 -2.54
CA ILE A 27 0.29 -7.61 -2.28
C ILE A 27 -0.39 -7.56 -3.65
N PRO A 28 -1.25 -8.54 -4.00
CA PRO A 28 -2.02 -8.46 -5.21
C PRO A 28 -2.88 -7.20 -5.11
N TYR A 29 -2.41 -6.12 -5.74
CA TYR A 29 -3.21 -4.94 -5.92
C TYR A 29 -4.37 -5.40 -6.81
N ARG A 30 -5.59 -5.39 -6.27
CA ARG A 30 -6.76 -5.63 -7.09
C ARG A 30 -6.93 -4.40 -7.96
N GLU A 31 -6.60 -4.52 -9.24
CA GLU A 31 -6.93 -3.48 -10.20
C GLU A 31 -8.45 -3.37 -10.28
N ARG A 32 -8.96 -2.14 -10.17
CA ARG A 32 -10.39 -1.88 -10.30
C ARG A 32 -10.81 -2.10 -11.75
N SER A 33 -12.00 -2.65 -11.92
CA SER A 33 -12.66 -2.74 -13.22
C SER A 33 -12.94 -1.35 -13.80
N GLU A 34 -13.14 -1.28 -15.11
CA GLU A 34 -13.46 -0.03 -15.81
C GLU A 34 -14.76 0.57 -15.27
N GLU A 35 -15.75 -0.25 -14.96
CA GLU A 35 -17.03 0.16 -14.39
C GLU A 35 -16.85 0.79 -13.00
N GLU A 36 -16.03 0.18 -12.15
CA GLU A 36 -15.69 0.73 -10.83
C GLU A 36 -14.97 2.07 -10.96
N THR A 37 -13.96 2.20 -11.84
CA THR A 37 -13.22 3.46 -12.01
C THR A 37 -14.10 4.56 -12.61
N ARG A 38 -15.01 4.23 -13.53
CA ARG A 38 -16.00 5.18 -14.08
C ARG A 38 -16.96 5.67 -12.99
N LYS A 39 -17.45 4.78 -12.13
CA LYS A 39 -18.32 5.16 -11.02
C LYS A 39 -17.63 6.14 -10.07
N VAL A 40 -16.39 5.83 -9.67
CA VAL A 40 -15.59 6.70 -8.80
C VAL A 40 -15.31 8.05 -9.48
N PHE A 41 -15.09 8.08 -10.79
CA PHE A 41 -14.91 9.32 -11.54
C PHE A 41 -16.16 10.20 -11.50
N VAL A 42 -17.35 9.62 -11.69
CA VAL A 42 -18.63 10.37 -11.61
C VAL A 42 -18.84 10.95 -10.21
N GLU A 43 -18.63 10.16 -9.17
CA GLU A 43 -18.73 10.60 -7.77
C GLU A 43 -17.72 11.71 -7.45
N TRP A 44 -16.48 11.57 -7.91
CA TRP A 44 -15.43 12.57 -7.75
C TRP A 44 -15.78 13.88 -8.47
N LYS A 45 -16.29 13.81 -9.72
CA LYS A 45 -16.74 15.01 -10.44
C LYS A 45 -17.86 15.72 -9.71
N ALA A 46 -18.84 14.99 -9.19
CA ALA A 46 -19.94 15.55 -8.43
C ALA A 46 -19.44 16.24 -7.14
N LYS A 47 -18.51 15.60 -6.43
CA LYS A 47 -17.90 16.14 -5.20
C LYS A 47 -17.16 17.46 -5.44
N TYR A 48 -16.48 17.59 -6.56
CA TYR A 48 -15.63 18.76 -6.88
C TYR A 48 -16.25 19.72 -7.90
N GLY A 49 -17.50 19.49 -8.33
CA GLY A 49 -18.20 20.35 -9.30
C GLY A 49 -17.54 20.38 -10.70
N LYS A 50 -16.99 19.25 -11.15
CA LYS A 50 -16.23 19.16 -12.41
C LYS A 50 -17.17 18.99 -13.60
N THR A 51 -16.98 19.83 -14.61
CA THR A 51 -17.66 19.76 -15.91
C THR A 51 -16.63 19.93 -17.03
N TYR A 52 -16.82 19.23 -18.14
CA TYR A 52 -15.92 19.30 -19.30
C TYR A 52 -16.70 19.72 -20.55
N ASN A 53 -16.00 20.40 -21.46
CA ASN A 53 -16.62 21.05 -22.62
C ASN A 53 -16.95 20.08 -23.77
N SER A 54 -16.34 18.90 -23.78
CA SER A 54 -16.53 17.90 -24.83
C SER A 54 -16.32 16.48 -24.29
N ILE A 55 -16.89 15.50 -24.99
CA ILE A 55 -16.70 14.07 -24.69
C ILE A 55 -15.21 13.70 -24.78
N GLY A 56 -14.50 14.21 -25.81
CA GLY A 56 -13.07 13.94 -25.96
C GLY A 56 -12.20 14.50 -24.82
N GLU A 57 -12.54 15.69 -24.30
CA GLU A 57 -11.85 16.24 -23.13
C GLU A 57 -12.18 15.44 -21.88
N GLU A 58 -13.43 15.02 -21.69
CA GLU A 58 -13.83 14.18 -20.58
C GLU A 58 -13.10 12.83 -20.58
N GLU A 59 -12.95 12.19 -21.73
CA GLU A 59 -12.19 10.94 -21.86
C GLU A 59 -10.71 11.12 -21.54
N ARG A 60 -10.09 12.22 -22.01
CA ARG A 60 -8.69 12.56 -21.67
C ARG A 60 -8.52 12.78 -20.16
N ARG A 61 -9.45 13.49 -19.53
CA ARG A 61 -9.45 13.76 -18.08
C ARG A 61 -9.68 12.49 -17.28
N TYR A 62 -10.59 11.64 -17.75
CA TYR A 62 -10.82 10.32 -17.17
C TYR A 62 -9.58 9.43 -17.23
N ALA A 63 -8.86 9.39 -18.35
CA ALA A 63 -7.62 8.60 -18.45
C ALA A 63 -6.56 9.07 -17.44
N THR A 64 -6.44 10.38 -17.25
CA THR A 64 -5.54 10.99 -16.26
C THR A 64 -5.98 10.62 -14.84
N PHE A 65 -7.27 10.78 -14.55
CA PHE A 65 -7.88 10.42 -13.27
C PHE A 65 -7.68 8.94 -12.91
N LYS A 66 -7.90 8.05 -13.88
CA LYS A 66 -7.73 6.60 -13.71
C LYS A 66 -6.30 6.25 -13.31
N ASN A 67 -5.32 6.90 -13.91
CA ASN A 67 -3.91 6.71 -13.54
C ASN A 67 -3.62 7.22 -12.12
N THR A 68 -4.14 8.39 -11.74
CA THR A 68 -4.01 8.92 -10.37
C THR A 68 -4.63 7.98 -9.34
N LEU A 69 -5.84 7.47 -9.62
CA LEU A 69 -6.55 6.54 -8.74
C LEU A 69 -5.76 5.24 -8.54
N ARG A 70 -5.19 4.68 -9.62
CA ARG A 70 -4.33 3.51 -9.56
C ARG A 70 -3.10 3.74 -8.67
N ASN A 71 -2.43 4.88 -8.82
CA ASN A 71 -1.28 5.22 -7.99
C ASN A 71 -1.65 5.32 -6.51
N ILE A 72 -2.81 5.93 -6.21
CA ILE A 72 -3.34 6.03 -4.86
C ILE A 72 -3.65 4.64 -4.28
N ASP A 73 -4.29 3.76 -5.05
CA ASP A 73 -4.63 2.42 -4.61
C ASP A 73 -3.39 1.58 -4.33
N GLN A 74 -2.39 1.63 -5.22
CA GLN A 74 -1.12 0.93 -5.05
C GLN A 74 -0.38 1.43 -3.80
N HIS A 75 -0.32 2.75 -3.62
CA HIS A 75 0.30 3.35 -2.44
C HIS A 75 -0.42 2.95 -1.15
N ASN A 76 -1.75 3.00 -1.13
CA ASN A 76 -2.55 2.61 0.02
C ASN A 76 -2.46 1.09 0.29
N ALA A 77 -2.37 0.27 -0.77
CA ALA A 77 -2.16 -1.16 -0.68
C ALA A 77 -0.73 -1.54 -0.27
N ALA A 78 0.26 -0.66 -0.44
CA ALA A 78 1.62 -0.84 0.11
C ALA A 78 1.62 -0.81 1.65
N GLY A 79 0.55 -0.30 2.28
CA GLY A 79 0.22 -0.44 3.70
C GLY A 79 1.32 0.03 4.64
N ILE A 80 1.99 1.12 4.26
CA ILE A 80 2.86 1.86 5.17
C ILE A 80 1.97 2.34 6.33
N PRO A 81 2.21 1.91 7.60
CA PRO A 81 1.21 1.99 8.67
C PRO A 81 0.91 3.39 9.20
N SER A 82 1.46 4.46 8.63
CA SER A 82 1.19 5.80 9.12
C SER A 82 0.00 6.41 8.37
N TYR A 83 -1.05 6.75 9.13
CA TYR A 83 -2.21 7.53 8.68
C TYR A 83 -1.80 8.77 7.85
N ARG A 84 -0.63 9.35 8.18
CA ARG A 84 -0.05 10.54 7.55
C ARG A 84 0.35 10.31 6.08
N LEU A 85 0.45 9.06 5.65
CA LEU A 85 0.88 8.68 4.32
C LEU A 85 -0.25 8.16 3.44
N ARG A 86 -1.48 7.95 3.92
CA ARG A 86 -2.56 7.50 3.04
C ARG A 86 -2.94 8.59 2.04
N TRP A 87 -2.90 8.30 0.74
CA TRP A 87 -3.22 9.26 -0.31
C TRP A 87 -4.71 9.24 -0.63
N GLN A 88 -5.23 10.41 -1.02
CA GLN A 88 -6.62 10.61 -1.40
C GLN A 88 -6.77 11.38 -2.70
N LEU A 89 -7.92 11.18 -3.36
CA LEU A 89 -8.36 12.01 -4.48
C LEU A 89 -8.64 13.45 -4.01
N ASN A 90 -8.25 14.41 -4.85
CA ASN A 90 -8.43 15.83 -4.61
C ASN A 90 -8.94 16.53 -5.87
N ASN A 91 -9.15 17.85 -5.81
CA ASN A 91 -9.65 18.62 -6.95
C ASN A 91 -8.74 18.58 -8.19
N PHE A 92 -7.50 18.09 -8.07
CA PHE A 92 -6.50 18.06 -9.13
C PHE A 92 -6.24 16.65 -9.65
N SER A 93 -7.03 15.65 -9.24
CA SER A 93 -6.80 14.26 -9.62
C SER A 93 -6.92 13.97 -11.12
N ASP A 94 -7.51 14.89 -11.90
CA ASP A 94 -7.61 14.87 -13.37
C ASP A 94 -6.51 15.67 -14.10
N HIS A 95 -5.50 16.17 -13.39
CA HIS A 95 -4.36 16.88 -13.97
C HIS A 95 -3.14 15.97 -14.14
N THR A 96 -2.42 16.14 -15.25
CA THR A 96 -1.12 15.49 -15.44
C THR A 96 -0.05 16.30 -14.70
N HIS A 97 0.93 15.61 -14.12
CA HIS A 97 2.10 16.26 -13.49
C HIS A 97 2.86 17.03 -14.59
N GLY A 98 2.63 18.33 -14.72
CA GLY A 98 3.27 19.18 -15.72
C GLY A 98 2.40 20.29 -16.33
N GLU A 99 1.08 20.27 -16.17
CA GLU A 99 0.18 21.26 -16.79
C GLU A 99 0.02 22.60 -16.03
N GLY A 100 0.86 22.90 -15.03
CA GLY A 100 0.74 24.14 -14.26
C GLY A 100 2.04 24.64 -13.65
N SER A 101 2.65 25.65 -14.27
CA SER A 101 3.74 26.45 -13.72
C SER A 101 3.24 27.22 -12.49
N GLY A 102 3.45 26.68 -11.28
CA GLY A 102 3.16 27.41 -10.04
C GLY A 102 2.75 26.52 -8.87
N GLY A 103 3.73 25.82 -8.30
CA GLY A 103 3.59 25.19 -6.99
C GLY A 103 3.11 23.74 -7.06
N PHE A 104 3.92 22.88 -6.45
CA PHE A 104 3.65 21.48 -6.10
C PHE A 104 2.29 21.31 -5.38
N ARG A 105 1.16 21.33 -6.08
CA ARG A 105 -0.11 20.78 -5.56
C ARG A 105 -0.15 19.31 -5.90
N SER A 106 0.50 18.54 -5.05
CA SER A 106 0.42 17.07 -5.05
C SER A 106 -1.04 16.63 -5.26
N CYS A 107 -1.29 15.77 -6.24
CA CYS A 107 -2.58 15.08 -6.43
C CYS A 107 -2.93 14.17 -5.24
N TYR A 108 -2.02 14.08 -4.28
CA TYR A 108 -2.05 13.22 -3.12
C TYR A 108 -2.18 14.09 -1.86
N LEU A 109 -3.37 14.09 -1.26
CA LEU A 109 -3.59 14.67 0.08
C LEU A 109 -3.55 13.56 1.14
N PRO A 110 -2.99 13.83 2.34
CA PRO A 110 -3.07 12.89 3.46
C PRO A 110 -4.54 12.65 3.86
N ALA A 111 -4.86 11.42 4.26
CA ALA A 111 -6.17 11.07 4.81
C ALA A 111 -6.46 11.76 6.16
N PRO A 112 -7.74 12.00 6.52
CA PRO A 112 -8.13 12.39 7.86
C PRO A 112 -7.63 11.39 8.92
N LEU A 113 -7.45 11.86 10.15
CA LEU A 113 -6.70 11.21 11.22
C LEU A 113 -7.45 10.08 11.97
N ASP A 114 -8.61 9.64 11.50
CA ASP A 114 -9.59 8.87 12.27
C ASP A 114 -9.61 7.34 11.97
N GLY A 115 -8.49 6.77 11.48
CA GLY A 115 -8.43 5.38 11.04
C GLY A 115 -8.26 4.31 12.14
N ASP A 116 -9.11 3.29 12.11
CA ASP A 116 -9.00 2.03 12.86
C ASP A 116 -7.71 1.25 12.50
N TRP A 117 -6.88 1.01 13.51
CA TRP A 117 -5.55 0.41 13.39
C TRP A 117 -5.56 -1.10 13.13
N THR A 118 -6.71 -1.76 13.30
CA THR A 118 -6.81 -3.23 13.23
C THR A 118 -6.83 -3.78 11.80
N SER A 119 -7.14 -2.95 10.80
CA SER A 119 -7.30 -3.37 9.39
C SER A 119 -6.04 -3.21 8.52
N THR A 120 -4.89 -2.84 9.08
CA THR A 120 -3.67 -2.57 8.30
C THR A 120 -2.60 -3.65 8.48
N LYS A 121 -1.69 -3.74 7.51
CA LYS A 121 -0.52 -4.65 7.47
C LYS A 121 0.27 -4.72 8.77
N GLY A 122 0.20 -3.69 9.62
CA GLY A 122 0.79 -3.69 10.96
C GLY A 122 0.35 -4.88 11.81
N ALA A 123 -0.90 -5.33 11.70
CA ALA A 123 -1.40 -6.50 12.42
C ALA A 123 -0.81 -7.82 11.87
N LEU A 124 -0.68 -7.95 10.55
CA LEU A 124 -0.05 -9.13 9.92
C LEU A 124 1.46 -9.17 10.17
N ILE A 125 2.14 -8.03 10.10
CA ILE A 125 3.57 -7.92 10.42
C ILE A 125 3.80 -8.19 11.91
N ALA A 126 2.97 -7.62 12.81
CA ALA A 126 3.04 -7.92 14.24
C ALA A 126 2.77 -9.41 14.52
N TYR A 127 1.79 -10.02 13.84
CA TYR A 127 1.53 -11.47 13.94
C TYR A 127 2.73 -12.30 13.45
N MET A 128 3.33 -11.96 12.31
CA MET A 128 4.50 -12.67 11.78
C MET A 128 5.76 -12.48 12.65
N LEU A 129 5.95 -11.30 13.25
CA LEU A 129 7.02 -11.03 14.22
C LEU A 129 6.77 -11.73 15.56
N PHE A 130 5.51 -11.84 15.99
CA PHE A 130 5.12 -12.55 17.20
C PHE A 130 5.32 -14.06 17.04
N VAL A 131 4.87 -14.64 15.91
CA VAL A 131 5.01 -16.06 15.60
C VAL A 131 6.48 -16.44 15.42
N SER A 132 7.29 -15.62 14.76
CA SER A 132 8.73 -15.89 14.63
C SER A 132 9.45 -15.84 15.98
N SER A 133 9.10 -14.89 16.86
CA SER A 133 9.65 -14.82 18.23
C SER A 133 9.24 -16.03 19.08
N PHE A 134 8.01 -16.52 18.92
CA PHE A 134 7.51 -17.71 19.62
C PHE A 134 8.22 -19.00 19.15
N ILE A 135 8.48 -19.13 17.84
CA ILE A 135 9.22 -20.26 17.27
C ILE A 135 10.65 -20.28 17.81
N VAL A 136 11.30 -19.12 17.94
CA VAL A 136 12.65 -18.99 18.54
C VAL A 136 12.64 -19.39 20.03
N LEU A 137 11.65 -18.94 20.80
CA LEU A 137 11.50 -19.33 22.22
C LEU A 137 11.32 -20.85 22.39
N ILE A 138 10.47 -21.49 21.58
CA ILE A 138 10.25 -22.94 21.63
C ILE A 138 11.52 -23.72 21.26
N ALA A 139 12.28 -23.23 20.28
CA ALA A 139 13.56 -23.83 19.88
C ALA A 139 14.64 -23.69 20.97
N CYS A 140 14.71 -22.55 21.68
CA CYS A 140 15.61 -22.35 22.80
C CYS A 140 15.25 -23.19 24.02
N CYS A 141 13.96 -23.35 24.35
CA CYS A 141 13.51 -24.18 25.48
C CYS A 141 13.84 -25.67 25.31
N LYS A 142 13.83 -26.19 24.07
CA LYS A 142 14.25 -27.58 23.78
C LYS A 142 15.76 -27.81 23.79
N LEU A 143 16.57 -26.74 23.84
CA LEU A 143 18.04 -26.80 23.83
C LEU A 143 18.66 -26.80 25.24
N HIS A 144 17.85 -26.53 26.26
CA HIS A 144 18.27 -26.34 27.66
C HIS A 144 17.67 -27.39 28.62
N ALA A 145 16.94 -28.37 28.09
CA ALA A 145 16.48 -29.58 28.78
C ALA A 145 17.24 -30.79 28.20
#